data_AF-A0A5Q4EUX2-F1
#
_entry.id   AF-A0A5Q4EUX2-F1
#
_cell.length_a   1.000
_cell.length_b   1.000
_cell.length_c   1.000
_cell.angle_alpha   90.00
_cell.angle_beta   90.00
_cell.angle_gamma   90.00
#
_symmetry.space_group_name_H-M   'P 1'
#
loop_
_entity.id
_entity.type
_entity.pdbx_description
1 polymer ?
#
loop_
_entity_poly.entity_id
_entity_poly.type
_entity_poly.pdbx_seq_one_letter_code
_entity_poly.pdbx_strand_id
1 'polypeptide(L)'
;MAVSRELDEIRALEVVRTEDGYHSAIAERAVETRVVTAQAVIQSSLFNAGRAAGVPDSVTMNVAGLFQWDVDFALDIRQGDQFSVVYQELWRDGQRLRTGNILAAEFVNRGRTYRAVRFDMGDRADYFTPEGRSIRRAFIRAPVDFTRISSRFNLNRRHPVLHTIRAHRGVDYAAPTGTPIKAAGDGRVIFRGVQGGYGNTLILQHGGNITTLYAHMSRFHPEVRHGNRVRQGQVIGYVGMTGLATGPHLHYEYRVNGVHRDPLTVELPPAEPVPAAYRERFARETAPLLAFLDRAQDAGDAQLAMSGR
;
A
#
# COMPACT_ATOMS: atom_id res chain seq x y z
N MET A 1 28.72 15.77 -33.89
CA MET A 1 28.91 14.62 -32.98
C MET A 1 27.77 14.68 -31.98
N ALA A 2 26.98 13.61 -31.88
CA ALA A 2 25.87 13.52 -30.92
C ALA A 2 26.20 12.43 -29.91
N VAL A 3 25.91 12.67 -28.63
CA VAL A 3 26.07 11.71 -27.54
C VAL A 3 24.71 11.55 -26.86
N SER A 4 24.27 10.31 -26.65
CA SER A 4 23.06 10.03 -25.87
C SER A 4 23.39 9.32 -24.56
N ARG A 5 22.63 9.63 -23.51
CA ARG A 5 22.68 8.93 -22.22
C ARG A 5 21.26 8.59 -21.76
N GLU A 6 20.98 7.32 -21.50
CA GLU A 6 19.70 6.93 -20.91
C GLU A 6 19.55 7.58 -19.52
N LEU A 7 18.45 8.29 -19.30
CA LEU A 7 18.07 8.83 -17.99
C LEU A 7 17.17 7.84 -17.27
N ASP A 8 16.23 7.25 -18.01
CA ASP A 8 15.43 6.10 -17.61
C ASP A 8 14.92 5.34 -18.85
N GLU A 9 13.97 4.44 -18.67
CA GLU A 9 13.44 3.56 -19.71
C GLU A 9 12.70 4.29 -20.85
N ILE A 10 12.16 5.48 -20.56
CA ILE A 10 11.38 6.29 -21.50
C ILE A 10 12.07 7.61 -21.85
N ARG A 11 13.16 7.99 -21.18
CA ARG A 11 13.85 9.26 -21.40
C ARG A 11 15.35 9.05 -21.63
N ALA A 12 15.86 9.63 -22.70
CA ALA A 12 17.30 9.74 -22.97
C ALA A 12 17.70 11.22 -23.06
N LEU A 13 18.82 11.58 -22.45
CA LEU A 13 19.46 12.87 -22.67
C LEU A 13 20.24 12.78 -23.99
N GLU A 14 19.88 13.61 -24.95
CA GLU A 14 20.58 13.77 -26.21
C GLU A 14 21.34 15.10 -26.18
N VAL A 15 22.65 15.04 -26.44
CA VAL A 15 23.51 16.21 -26.54
C VAL A 15 24.10 16.28 -27.93
N VAL A 16 23.80 17.37 -28.63
CA VAL A 16 24.25 17.62 -30.00
C VAL A 16 25.16 18.85 -30.01
N ARG A 17 26.33 18.71 -30.63
CA ARG A 17 27.22 19.85 -30.88
C ARG A 17 26.67 20.69 -32.04
N THR A 18 26.47 21.98 -31.81
CA THR A 18 26.05 22.99 -32.80
C THR A 18 27.20 23.98 -33.08
N GLU A 19 27.02 24.89 -34.03
CA GLU A 19 28.02 25.93 -34.35
C GLU A 19 28.29 26.87 -33.15
N ASP A 20 27.26 27.14 -32.33
CA ASP A 20 27.34 28.01 -31.15
C ASP A 20 27.62 27.28 -29.82
N GLY A 21 27.88 25.97 -29.85
CA GLY A 21 28.22 25.19 -28.64
C GLY A 21 27.56 23.82 -28.58
N TYR A 22 26.81 23.56 -27.50
CA TYR A 22 26.11 22.30 -27.27
C TYR A 22 24.63 22.57 -26.97
N HIS A 23 23.76 21.84 -27.64
CA HIS A 23 22.34 21.79 -27.32
C HIS A 23 22.01 20.44 -26.68
N SER A 24 21.24 20.45 -25.60
CA SER A 24 20.79 19.23 -24.94
C SER A 24 19.28 19.17 -24.84
N ALA A 25 18.69 18.03 -25.17
CA ALA A 25 17.27 17.76 -25.03
C ALA A 25 17.04 16.42 -24.34
N ILE A 26 15.90 16.28 -23.66
CA ILE A 26 15.43 14.97 -23.18
C ILE A 26 14.49 14.44 -24.25
N ALA A 27 14.91 13.39 -24.95
CA ALA A 27 14.09 12.67 -25.91
C ALA A 27 13.26 11.61 -25.18
N GLU A 28 11.94 11.63 -25.39
CA GLU A 28 11.08 10.53 -24.96
C GLU A 28 11.10 9.41 -25.99
N ARG A 29 11.39 8.19 -25.54
CA ARG A 29 11.38 6.99 -26.38
C ARG A 29 10.05 6.27 -26.22
N ALA A 30 9.43 5.95 -27.34
CA ALA A 30 8.20 5.18 -27.36
C ALA A 30 8.42 3.81 -26.73
N VAL A 31 7.59 3.48 -25.74
CA VAL A 31 7.50 2.15 -25.14
C VAL A 31 6.15 1.55 -25.47
N GLU A 32 6.14 0.27 -25.79
CA GLU A 32 4.92 -0.49 -26.01
C GLU A 32 4.45 -1.05 -24.66
N THR A 33 3.20 -0.78 -24.28
CA THR A 33 2.60 -1.43 -23.10
C THR A 33 1.76 -2.62 -23.56
N ARG A 34 2.14 -3.82 -23.12
CA ARG A 34 1.43 -5.06 -23.40
C ARG A 34 0.65 -5.51 -22.17
N VAL A 35 -0.57 -5.97 -22.38
CA VAL A 35 -1.36 -6.63 -21.32
C VAL A 35 -1.08 -8.12 -21.39
N VAL A 36 -0.61 -8.69 -20.29
CA VAL A 36 -0.26 -10.09 -20.14
C VAL A 36 -1.16 -10.72 -19.08
N THR A 37 -1.52 -11.97 -19.32
CA THR A 37 -2.37 -12.76 -18.45
C THR A 37 -1.65 -14.02 -18.02
N ALA A 38 -1.80 -14.43 -16.76
CA ALA A 38 -1.24 -15.66 -16.25
C ALA A 38 -2.14 -16.28 -15.18
N GLN A 39 -1.98 -17.59 -14.99
CA GLN A 39 -2.67 -18.37 -13.97
C GLN A 39 -1.72 -19.43 -13.43
N ALA A 40 -1.81 -19.74 -12.13
CA ALA A 40 -1.09 -20.86 -11.55
C ALA A 40 -1.88 -21.55 -10.43
N VAL A 41 -1.68 -22.87 -10.32
CA VAL A 41 -2.11 -23.67 -9.17
C VAL A 41 -0.92 -23.85 -8.23
N ILE A 42 -1.12 -23.57 -6.95
CA ILE A 42 -0.09 -23.69 -5.93
C ILE A 42 0.09 -25.16 -5.55
N GLN A 43 1.32 -25.64 -5.68
CA GLN A 43 1.74 -26.95 -5.17
C GLN A 43 2.53 -26.85 -3.87
N SER A 44 3.40 -25.84 -3.75
CA SER A 44 4.30 -25.67 -2.60
C SER A 44 4.33 -24.26 -2.05
N SER A 45 4.42 -23.25 -2.92
CA SER A 45 4.37 -21.84 -2.54
C SER A 45 3.85 -20.98 -3.69
N LEU A 46 3.33 -19.80 -3.37
CA LEU A 46 2.89 -18.82 -4.35
C LEU A 46 4.01 -18.44 -5.33
N PHE A 47 5.24 -18.25 -4.84
CA PHE A 47 6.40 -17.88 -5.67
C PHE A 47 6.78 -18.96 -6.66
N ASN A 48 6.83 -20.22 -6.21
CA ASN A 48 7.17 -21.34 -7.08
C ASN A 48 6.11 -21.52 -8.17
N ALA A 49 4.83 -21.38 -7.80
CA ALA A 49 3.73 -21.42 -8.75
C ALA A 49 3.83 -20.28 -9.78
N GLY A 50 4.11 -19.05 -9.34
CA GLY A 50 4.31 -17.91 -10.22
C GLY A 50 5.47 -18.10 -11.20
N ARG A 51 6.65 -18.53 -10.70
CA ARG A 51 7.79 -18.82 -11.57
C ARG A 51 7.51 -19.92 -12.58
N ALA A 52 6.81 -20.98 -12.18
CA ALA A 52 6.40 -22.06 -13.08
C ALA A 52 5.44 -21.59 -14.18
N ALA A 53 4.57 -20.62 -13.86
CA ALA A 53 3.65 -19.99 -14.80
C ALA A 53 4.27 -18.83 -15.61
N GLY A 54 5.59 -18.59 -15.49
CA GLY A 54 6.29 -17.50 -16.19
C GLY A 54 5.97 -16.10 -15.66
N VAL A 55 5.35 -15.99 -14.48
CA VAL A 55 5.02 -14.72 -13.83
C VAL A 55 6.28 -14.17 -13.14
N PRO A 56 6.68 -12.92 -13.44
CA PRO A 56 7.81 -12.30 -12.76
C PRO A 56 7.58 -12.18 -11.24
N ASP A 57 8.64 -12.40 -10.45
CA ASP A 57 8.57 -12.37 -8.99
C ASP A 57 7.97 -11.06 -8.43
N SER A 58 8.22 -9.93 -9.09
CA SER A 58 7.63 -8.63 -8.72
C SER A 58 6.11 -8.61 -8.85
N VAL A 59 5.55 -9.27 -9.87
CA VAL A 59 4.09 -9.38 -10.06
C VAL A 59 3.52 -10.31 -9.00
N THR A 60 4.18 -11.44 -8.74
CA THR A 60 3.77 -12.38 -7.68
C THR A 60 3.74 -11.72 -6.30
N MET A 61 4.75 -10.91 -5.97
CA MET A 61 4.78 -10.10 -4.76
C MET A 61 3.64 -9.08 -4.70
N ASN A 62 3.36 -8.42 -5.84
CA ASN A 62 2.29 -7.44 -5.90
C ASN A 62 0.91 -8.11 -5.72
N VAL A 63 0.69 -9.31 -6.27
CA VAL A 63 -0.54 -10.10 -6.02
C VAL A 63 -0.69 -10.42 -4.53
N ALA A 64 0.36 -10.93 -3.88
CA ALA A 64 0.35 -11.16 -2.44
C ALA A 64 0.02 -9.87 -1.67
N GLY A 65 0.61 -8.75 -2.08
CA GLY A 65 0.36 -7.43 -1.49
C GLY A 65 -1.09 -6.94 -1.63
N LEU A 66 -1.82 -7.33 -2.69
CA LEU A 66 -3.23 -6.96 -2.86
C LEU A 66 -4.14 -7.65 -1.84
N PHE A 67 -3.82 -8.89 -1.47
CA PHE A 67 -4.70 -9.73 -0.62
C PHE A 67 -4.15 -9.97 0.79
N GLN A 68 -3.00 -9.39 1.15
CA GLN A 68 -2.34 -9.57 2.45
C GLN A 68 -3.21 -9.26 3.67
N TRP A 69 -4.28 -8.49 3.49
CA TRP A 69 -5.20 -8.12 4.58
C TRP A 69 -6.23 -9.20 4.90
N ASP A 70 -6.51 -10.06 3.93
CA ASP A 70 -7.54 -11.10 4.03
C ASP A 70 -6.96 -12.51 3.96
N VAL A 71 -5.71 -12.66 3.50
CA VAL A 71 -4.97 -13.92 3.38
C VAL A 71 -3.58 -13.79 4.01
N ASP A 72 -3.27 -14.62 5.00
CA ASP A 72 -1.91 -14.75 5.51
C ASP A 72 -1.11 -15.70 4.59
N PHE A 73 -0.37 -15.15 3.63
CA PHE A 73 0.38 -15.96 2.67
C PHE A 73 1.49 -16.82 3.30
N ALA A 74 1.88 -16.59 4.56
CA ALA A 74 2.85 -17.44 5.24
C ALA A 74 2.19 -18.66 5.91
N LEU A 75 0.94 -18.53 6.37
CA LEU A 75 0.25 -19.55 7.18
C LEU A 75 -0.93 -20.21 6.46
N ASP A 76 -1.55 -19.53 5.49
CA ASP A 76 -2.82 -19.95 4.91
C ASP A 76 -2.72 -20.67 3.57
N ILE A 77 -1.59 -20.55 2.86
CA ILE A 77 -1.37 -21.19 1.56
C ILE A 77 -1.44 -22.72 1.70
N ARG A 78 -2.16 -23.35 0.77
CA ARG A 78 -2.24 -24.80 0.65
C ARG A 78 -2.01 -25.25 -0.80
N GLN A 79 -1.67 -26.53 -0.93
CA GLN A 79 -1.72 -27.20 -2.22
C GLN A 79 -3.15 -27.16 -2.77
N GLY A 80 -3.29 -26.76 -4.04
CA GLY A 80 -4.58 -26.61 -4.72
C GLY A 80 -5.17 -25.20 -4.66
N ASP A 81 -4.60 -24.28 -3.86
CA ASP A 81 -4.92 -22.86 -3.98
C ASP A 81 -4.51 -22.34 -5.36
N GLN A 82 -5.16 -21.31 -5.87
CA GLN A 82 -4.95 -20.82 -7.22
C GLN A 82 -4.82 -19.31 -7.27
N PHE A 83 -4.11 -18.79 -8.27
CA PHE A 83 -4.15 -17.37 -8.56
C PHE A 83 -4.18 -17.11 -10.07
N SER A 84 -4.86 -16.03 -10.44
CA SER A 84 -4.95 -15.54 -11.81
C SER A 84 -4.63 -14.05 -11.81
N VAL A 85 -3.88 -13.56 -12.81
CA VAL A 85 -3.44 -12.16 -12.85
C VAL A 85 -3.44 -11.63 -14.28
N VAL A 86 -3.93 -10.39 -14.42
CA VAL A 86 -3.80 -9.54 -15.60
C VAL A 86 -2.89 -8.39 -15.22
N TYR A 87 -1.79 -8.21 -15.93
CA TYR A 87 -0.81 -7.17 -15.61
C TYR A 87 -0.20 -6.58 -16.88
N GLN A 88 0.44 -5.44 -16.73
CA GLN A 88 1.14 -4.76 -17.81
C GLN A 88 2.60 -5.19 -17.88
N GLU A 89 3.15 -5.24 -19.08
CA GLU A 89 4.59 -5.28 -19.34
C GLU A 89 4.95 -4.11 -20.25
N LEU A 90 6.09 -3.49 -19.99
CA LEU A 90 6.65 -2.44 -20.84
C LEU A 90 7.73 -3.06 -21.72
N TRP A 91 7.62 -2.82 -23.01
CA TRP A 91 8.48 -3.38 -24.05
C TRP A 91 9.09 -2.28 -24.90
N ARG A 92 10.32 -2.52 -25.37
CA ARG A 92 11.02 -1.66 -26.33
C ARG A 92 11.90 -2.55 -27.20
N ASP A 93 11.86 -2.34 -28.51
CA ASP A 93 12.66 -3.09 -29.49
C ASP A 93 12.55 -4.61 -29.35
N GLY A 94 11.33 -5.10 -29.05
CA GLY A 94 11.07 -6.53 -28.88
C GLY A 94 11.63 -7.14 -27.58
N GLN A 95 12.13 -6.33 -26.64
CA GLN A 95 12.58 -6.79 -25.32
C GLN A 95 11.68 -6.21 -24.22
N ARG A 96 11.35 -7.05 -23.23
CA ARG A 96 10.66 -6.61 -22.02
C ARG A 96 11.63 -5.80 -21.15
N LEU A 97 11.30 -4.54 -20.93
CA LEU A 97 12.03 -3.66 -20.03
C LEU A 97 11.68 -3.98 -18.56
N ARG A 98 10.38 -3.96 -18.23
CA ARG A 98 9.88 -4.24 -16.88
C ARG A 98 8.40 -4.59 -16.85
N THR A 99 7.92 -4.92 -15.66
CA THR A 99 6.49 -5.03 -15.36
C THR A 99 5.89 -3.68 -15.00
N GLY A 100 4.64 -3.49 -15.41
CA GLY A 100 3.79 -2.36 -15.08
C GLY A 100 2.80 -2.72 -13.96
N ASN A 101 1.61 -2.14 -14.03
CA ASN A 101 0.58 -2.34 -13.01
C ASN A 101 -0.09 -3.71 -13.13
N ILE A 102 -0.53 -4.27 -12.00
CA ILE A 102 -1.60 -5.28 -12.02
C ILE A 102 -2.88 -4.56 -12.41
N LEU A 103 -3.57 -5.07 -13.42
CA LEU A 103 -4.88 -4.58 -13.86
C LEU A 103 -6.00 -5.34 -13.16
N ALA A 104 -5.83 -6.64 -12.97
CA ALA A 104 -6.74 -7.45 -12.18
C ALA A 104 -6.01 -8.67 -11.59
N ALA A 105 -6.47 -9.14 -10.45
CA ALA A 105 -5.97 -10.36 -9.84
C ALA A 105 -7.10 -11.11 -9.13
N GLU A 106 -6.95 -12.41 -9.08
CA GLU A 106 -7.77 -13.32 -8.29
C GLU A 106 -6.86 -14.24 -7.47
N PHE A 107 -7.29 -14.53 -6.24
CA PHE A 107 -6.71 -15.56 -5.40
C PHE A 107 -7.82 -16.45 -4.85
N VAL A 108 -7.71 -17.76 -5.04
CA VAL A 108 -8.61 -18.76 -4.48
C VAL A 108 -7.87 -19.48 -3.36
N ASN A 109 -8.27 -19.23 -2.11
CA ASN A 109 -7.70 -19.89 -0.93
C ASN A 109 -8.77 -20.73 -0.26
N ARG A 110 -8.56 -22.04 -0.15
CA ARG A 110 -9.51 -22.96 0.53
C ARG A 110 -10.95 -22.83 0.02
N GLY A 111 -11.11 -22.64 -1.29
CA GLY A 111 -12.41 -22.44 -1.95
C GLY A 111 -13.03 -21.05 -1.78
N ARG A 112 -12.36 -20.12 -1.11
CA ARG A 112 -12.78 -18.72 -1.02
C ARG A 112 -12.03 -17.86 -2.04
N THR A 113 -12.79 -17.18 -2.88
CA THR A 113 -12.29 -16.30 -3.93
C THR A 113 -12.11 -14.86 -3.44
N TYR A 114 -10.94 -14.29 -3.71
CA TYR A 114 -10.60 -12.89 -3.50
C TYR A 114 -10.27 -12.26 -4.86
N ARG A 115 -10.88 -11.13 -5.20
CA ARG A 115 -10.68 -10.44 -6.47
C ARG A 115 -10.35 -8.98 -6.27
N ALA A 116 -9.44 -8.47 -7.10
CA ALA A 116 -9.06 -7.07 -7.16
C ALA A 116 -8.97 -6.61 -8.61
N VAL A 117 -9.53 -5.45 -8.92
CA VAL A 117 -9.41 -4.78 -10.22
C VAL A 117 -8.89 -3.36 -10.00
N ARG A 118 -7.88 -2.97 -10.78
CA ARG A 118 -7.33 -1.62 -10.78
C ARG A 118 -8.28 -0.72 -11.55
N PHE A 119 -8.63 0.42 -10.95
CA PHE A 119 -9.42 1.45 -11.60
C PHE A 119 -8.76 2.82 -11.44
N ASP A 120 -8.64 3.53 -12.56
CA ASP A 120 -8.02 4.84 -12.62
C ASP A 120 -9.09 5.94 -12.65
N MET A 121 -9.24 6.69 -11.57
CA MET A 121 -10.17 7.82 -11.49
C MET A 121 -9.61 9.10 -12.15
N GLY A 122 -8.40 9.05 -12.71
CA GLY A 122 -7.72 10.17 -13.37
C GLY A 122 -6.76 10.91 -12.45
N ASP A 123 -7.18 11.28 -11.25
CA ASP A 123 -6.32 11.86 -10.23
C ASP A 123 -5.59 10.80 -9.37
N ARG A 124 -6.20 9.61 -9.28
CA ARG A 124 -5.69 8.46 -8.55
C ARG A 124 -6.19 7.16 -9.16
N ALA A 125 -5.31 6.17 -9.15
CA ALA A 125 -5.71 4.78 -9.31
C ALA A 125 -5.68 4.01 -7.98
N ASP A 126 -6.66 3.14 -7.81
CA ASP A 126 -6.73 2.21 -6.69
C ASP A 126 -7.24 0.85 -7.15
N TYR A 127 -7.31 -0.11 -6.23
CA TYR A 127 -7.82 -1.44 -6.46
C TYR A 127 -9.12 -1.66 -5.69
N PHE A 128 -10.07 -2.29 -6.35
CA PHE A 128 -11.41 -2.53 -5.84
C PHE A 128 -11.84 -3.97 -6.07
N THR A 129 -12.80 -4.45 -5.28
CA THR A 129 -13.53 -5.69 -5.57
C THR A 129 -14.39 -5.49 -6.83
N PRO A 130 -14.90 -6.57 -7.45
CA PRO A 130 -15.81 -6.46 -8.60
C PRO A 130 -17.06 -5.61 -8.31
N GLU A 131 -17.50 -5.54 -7.05
CA GLU A 131 -18.62 -4.70 -6.61
C GLU A 131 -18.23 -3.23 -6.36
N GLY A 132 -16.96 -2.86 -6.59
CA GLY A 132 -16.46 -1.51 -6.39
C GLY A 132 -16.11 -1.16 -4.93
N ARG A 133 -15.95 -2.15 -4.04
CA ARG A 133 -15.46 -1.89 -2.66
C ARG A 133 -13.95 -1.78 -2.68
N SER A 134 -13.34 -0.86 -1.91
CA SER A 134 -11.88 -0.81 -1.83
C SER A 134 -11.33 -2.09 -1.19
N ILE A 135 -10.27 -2.65 -1.79
CA ILE A 135 -9.54 -3.78 -1.18
C ILE A 135 -8.52 -3.32 -0.13
N ARG A 136 -8.12 -2.04 -0.16
CA ARG A 136 -7.29 -1.46 0.89
C ARG A 136 -8.12 -1.22 2.14
N ARG A 137 -7.52 -1.48 3.30
CA ARG A 137 -8.00 -0.95 4.58
C ARG A 137 -7.76 0.56 4.59
N ALA A 138 -8.68 1.33 5.16
CA ALA A 138 -8.53 2.77 5.27
C ALA A 138 -7.30 3.18 6.10
N PHE A 139 -6.75 2.24 6.88
CA PHE A 139 -5.60 2.46 7.75
C PHE A 139 -4.54 1.35 7.65
N ILE A 140 -3.26 1.73 7.67
CA ILE A 140 -2.15 0.86 8.05
C ILE A 140 -2.01 0.84 9.57
N ARG A 141 -1.70 -0.33 10.16
CA ARG A 141 -1.60 -0.47 11.63
C ARG A 141 -0.32 0.14 12.21
N ALA A 142 0.79 0.02 11.48
CA ALA A 142 2.09 0.52 11.89
C ALA A 142 2.53 1.67 10.96
N PRO A 143 2.41 2.93 11.39
CA PRO A 143 2.76 4.11 10.58
C PRO A 143 4.27 4.42 10.53
N VAL A 144 5.13 3.49 10.94
CA VAL A 144 6.59 3.69 11.02
C VAL A 144 7.29 2.35 10.89
N ASP A 145 8.48 2.32 10.31
CA ASP A 145 9.33 1.13 10.35
C ASP A 145 10.01 1.07 11.73
N PHE A 146 9.72 0.04 12.51
CA PHE A 146 10.09 -0.04 13.93
C PHE A 146 10.86 -1.31 14.27
N THR A 147 11.65 -1.28 15.34
CA THR A 147 12.40 -2.46 15.82
C THR A 147 11.56 -3.32 16.74
N ARG A 148 10.76 -2.69 17.62
CA ARG A 148 9.80 -3.35 18.51
C ARG A 148 8.71 -2.39 18.99
N ILE A 149 7.59 -2.94 19.43
CA ILE A 149 6.59 -2.19 20.20
C ILE A 149 7.12 -2.04 21.63
N SER A 150 7.39 -0.81 22.06
CA SER A 150 7.92 -0.53 23.40
C SER A 150 6.86 -0.41 24.48
N SER A 151 5.66 0.02 24.10
CA SER A 151 4.51 0.03 25.01
C SER A 151 3.24 -0.17 24.22
N ARG A 152 2.38 -1.08 24.68
CA ARG A 152 1.08 -1.35 24.07
C ARG A 152 0.01 -0.44 24.66
N PHE A 153 -1.11 -0.31 23.96
CA PHE A 153 -2.31 0.32 24.50
C PHE A 153 -2.75 -0.41 25.77
N ASN A 154 -2.91 0.32 26.88
CA ASN A 154 -3.34 -0.26 28.14
C ASN A 154 -3.96 0.81 29.04
N LEU A 155 -5.29 0.81 29.13
CA LEU A 155 -6.03 1.75 29.98
C LEU A 155 -5.82 1.50 31.48
N ASN A 156 -5.41 0.29 31.87
CA ASN A 156 -5.22 -0.15 33.25
C ASN A 156 -3.74 -0.25 33.64
N ARG A 157 -2.83 0.39 32.90
CA ARG A 157 -1.39 0.33 33.18
C ARG A 157 -1.09 0.89 34.58
N ARG A 158 -0.72 0.02 35.51
CA ARG A 158 -0.38 0.38 36.89
C ARG A 158 1.06 0.88 36.94
N HIS A 159 1.28 2.07 37.49
CA HIS A 159 2.62 2.63 37.67
C HIS A 159 3.35 1.79 38.74
N PRO A 160 4.52 1.20 38.43
CA PRO A 160 5.17 0.21 39.30
C PRO A 160 5.56 0.77 40.67
N VAL A 161 5.80 2.09 40.76
CA VAL A 161 6.25 2.77 41.99
C VAL A 161 5.12 3.55 42.69
N LEU A 162 4.15 4.07 41.93
CA LEU A 162 3.11 4.96 42.48
C LEU A 162 1.79 4.23 42.72
N HIS A 163 1.69 2.97 42.29
CA HIS A 163 0.50 2.13 42.32
C HIS A 163 -0.77 2.73 41.72
N THR A 164 -0.68 3.88 41.05
CA THR A 164 -1.77 4.54 40.34
C THR A 164 -1.92 4.00 38.93
N ILE A 165 -3.15 4.02 38.41
CA ILE A 165 -3.41 3.68 37.01
C ILE A 165 -3.06 4.91 36.15
N ARG A 166 -2.10 4.74 35.25
CA ARG A 166 -1.77 5.73 34.23
C ARG A 166 -1.95 5.10 32.86
N ALA A 167 -3.17 5.25 32.34
CA ALA A 167 -3.58 4.76 31.04
C ALA A 167 -2.58 5.16 29.95
N HIS A 168 -2.15 4.18 29.17
CA HIS A 168 -1.45 4.41 27.92
C HIS A 168 -2.46 4.32 26.78
N ARG A 169 -2.79 5.46 26.18
CA ARG A 169 -3.90 5.61 25.22
C ARG A 169 -3.47 5.49 23.75
N GLY A 170 -2.26 4.97 23.53
CA GLY A 170 -1.68 4.74 22.23
C GLY A 170 -0.75 3.53 22.25
N VAL A 171 0.04 3.40 21.19
CA VAL A 171 1.10 2.40 21.03
C VAL A 171 2.39 3.14 20.78
N ASP A 172 3.44 2.72 21.50
CA ASP A 172 4.79 3.26 21.32
C ASP A 172 5.59 2.32 20.43
N TYR A 173 6.05 2.83 19.30
CA TYR A 173 6.91 2.13 18.35
C TYR A 173 8.33 2.64 18.50
N ALA A 174 9.23 1.79 19.02
CA ALA A 174 10.64 2.14 19.15
C ALA A 174 11.30 2.19 17.77
N ALA A 175 11.88 3.34 17.43
CA ALA A 175 12.54 3.57 16.16
C ALA A 175 13.61 4.67 16.32
N PRO A 176 14.73 4.61 15.58
CA PRO A 176 15.74 5.66 15.62
C PRO A 176 15.19 7.06 15.32
N THR A 177 15.78 8.09 15.90
CA THR A 177 15.48 9.49 15.54
C THR A 177 15.70 9.69 14.04
N GLY A 178 14.74 10.32 13.38
CA GLY A 178 14.80 10.57 11.94
C GLY A 178 14.13 9.49 11.08
N THR A 179 13.67 8.36 11.65
CA THR A 179 12.87 7.39 10.88
C THR A 179 11.60 8.03 10.33
N PRO A 180 11.26 7.84 9.04
CA PRO A 180 10.04 8.41 8.46
C PRO A 180 8.77 7.90 9.13
N ILE A 181 7.88 8.82 9.48
CA ILE A 181 6.52 8.54 9.96
C ILE A 181 5.57 8.75 8.79
N LYS A 182 4.75 7.76 8.50
CA LYS A 182 3.77 7.74 7.41
C LYS A 182 2.36 7.99 7.96
N ALA A 183 1.50 8.66 7.20
CA ALA A 183 0.09 8.79 7.55
C ALA A 183 -0.56 7.40 7.55
N ALA A 184 -1.24 7.05 8.64
CA ALA A 184 -1.89 5.76 8.77
C ALA A 184 -3.04 5.58 7.76
N GLY A 185 -3.73 6.65 7.38
CA GLY A 185 -4.82 6.62 6.41
C GLY A 185 -4.92 7.95 5.65
N ASP A 186 -5.70 7.97 4.58
CA ASP A 186 -6.07 9.21 3.89
C ASP A 186 -6.74 10.16 4.88
N GLY A 187 -6.35 11.44 4.89
CA GLY A 187 -6.89 12.37 5.86
C GLY A 187 -6.49 13.82 5.63
N ARG A 188 -6.91 14.68 6.56
CA ARG A 188 -6.61 16.10 6.61
C ARG A 188 -5.90 16.44 7.91
N VAL A 189 -4.84 17.24 7.83
CA VAL A 189 -4.14 17.72 9.03
C VAL A 189 -5.04 18.71 9.78
N ILE A 190 -5.45 18.33 10.99
CA ILE A 190 -6.25 19.19 11.89
C ILE A 190 -5.42 19.78 13.03
N PHE A 191 -4.22 19.26 13.26
CA PHE A 191 -3.26 19.86 14.18
C PHE A 191 -1.83 19.56 13.75
N ARG A 192 -0.95 20.55 13.89
CA ARG A 192 0.49 20.43 13.71
C ARG A 192 1.17 21.45 14.62
N GLY A 193 1.87 21.00 15.65
CA GLY A 193 2.55 21.88 16.59
C GLY A 193 3.06 21.15 17.82
N VAL A 194 3.45 21.90 18.85
CA VAL A 194 3.85 21.33 20.14
C VAL A 194 2.62 21.17 21.03
N GLN A 195 2.44 19.99 21.63
CA GLN A 195 1.30 19.70 22.51
C GLN A 195 1.74 19.04 23.81
N GLY A 196 2.16 19.86 24.78
CA GLY A 196 2.49 19.42 26.14
C GLY A 196 3.39 18.19 26.18
N GLY A 197 2.96 17.15 26.89
CA GLY A 197 3.72 15.90 27.04
C GLY A 197 3.97 15.13 25.74
N TYR A 198 3.17 15.35 24.69
CA TYR A 198 3.40 14.72 23.39
C TYR A 198 4.55 15.36 22.59
N GLY A 199 5.01 16.56 22.97
CA GLY A 199 6.01 17.29 22.19
C GLY A 199 5.49 17.66 20.80
N ASN A 200 6.33 17.56 19.78
CA ASN A 200 5.91 17.79 18.40
C ASN A 200 4.89 16.73 17.98
N THR A 201 3.69 17.21 17.67
CA THR A 201 2.51 16.39 17.46
C THR A 201 1.81 16.79 16.17
N LEU A 202 1.34 15.79 15.44
CA LEU A 202 0.49 15.94 14.27
C LEU A 202 -0.79 15.13 14.48
N ILE A 203 -1.95 15.72 14.18
CA ILE A 203 -3.25 15.03 14.25
C ILE A 203 -3.90 15.09 12.88
N LEU A 204 -4.33 13.92 12.40
CA LEU A 204 -5.07 13.76 11.16
C LEU A 204 -6.54 13.46 11.46
N GLN A 205 -7.44 14.14 10.76
CA GLN A 205 -8.85 13.77 10.61
C GLN A 205 -9.01 12.91 9.37
N HIS A 206 -9.68 11.78 9.51
CA HIS A 206 -9.96 10.86 8.42
C HIS A 206 -11.44 10.88 8.08
N GLY A 207 -11.84 10.10 7.07
CA GLY A 207 -13.25 9.80 6.81
C GLY A 207 -13.95 9.21 8.04
N GLY A 208 -15.24 9.51 8.16
CA GLY A 208 -15.98 9.28 9.40
C GLY A 208 -15.46 10.13 10.56
N ASN A 209 -15.76 9.74 11.79
CA ASN A 209 -15.35 10.46 13.00
C ASN A 209 -14.04 9.90 13.58
N ILE A 210 -13.06 9.62 12.71
CA ILE A 210 -11.81 8.96 13.08
C ILE A 210 -10.66 9.96 13.06
N THR A 211 -9.86 9.97 14.13
CA THR A 211 -8.62 10.76 14.18
C THR A 211 -7.43 9.89 14.55
N THR A 212 -6.26 10.22 14.00
CA THR A 212 -4.98 9.63 14.42
C THR A 212 -4.02 10.70 14.91
N LEU A 213 -3.24 10.38 15.93
CA LEU A 213 -2.25 11.27 16.53
C LEU A 213 -0.86 10.63 16.43
N TYR A 214 0.12 11.46 16.04
CA TYR A 214 1.53 11.11 15.91
C TYR A 214 2.34 12.07 16.77
N ALA A 215 3.01 11.56 17.80
CA ALA A 215 3.70 12.37 18.81
C ALA A 215 5.21 12.09 18.88
N HIS A 216 5.89 12.89 19.70
CA HIS A 216 7.34 12.85 19.96
C HIS A 216 8.20 13.08 18.72
N MET A 217 7.64 13.68 17.66
CA MET A 217 8.35 13.85 16.39
C MET A 217 9.61 14.71 16.56
N SER A 218 10.69 14.43 15.83
CA SER A 218 11.87 15.32 15.80
C SER A 218 11.58 16.55 14.94
N ARG A 219 10.93 16.34 13.79
CA ARG A 219 10.51 17.38 12.87
C ARG A 219 9.31 16.92 12.04
N PHE A 220 8.52 17.88 11.58
CA PHE A 220 7.43 17.66 10.62
C PHE A 220 7.98 17.61 9.19
N HIS A 221 7.27 16.94 8.29
CA HIS A 221 7.59 17.06 6.86
C HIS A 221 7.31 18.52 6.40
N PRO A 222 8.20 19.15 5.60
CA PRO A 222 8.07 20.58 5.25
C PRO A 222 6.76 20.94 4.56
N GLU A 223 6.29 20.05 3.68
CA GLU A 223 5.08 20.21 2.87
C GLU A 223 3.79 19.88 3.63
N VAL A 224 3.88 19.29 4.83
CA VAL A 224 2.71 18.90 5.61
C VAL A 224 2.41 20.00 6.63
N ARG A 225 1.35 20.77 6.37
CA ARG A 225 0.86 21.88 7.20
C ARG A 225 -0.60 21.67 7.60
N HIS A 226 -1.04 22.44 8.59
CA HIS A 226 -2.44 22.48 9.01
C HIS A 226 -3.36 22.74 7.81
N GLY A 227 -4.42 21.95 7.69
CA GLY A 227 -5.40 22.02 6.62
C GLY A 227 -5.05 21.22 5.36
N ASN A 228 -3.80 20.76 5.18
CA ASN A 228 -3.42 19.95 4.03
C ASN A 228 -4.09 18.57 4.06
N ARG A 229 -4.36 18.03 2.87
CA ARG A 229 -4.71 16.62 2.69
C ARG A 229 -3.43 15.80 2.62
N VAL A 230 -3.45 14.63 3.24
CA VAL A 230 -2.39 13.63 3.16
C VAL A 230 -2.97 12.30 2.72
N ARG A 231 -2.17 11.51 2.02
CA ARG A 231 -2.54 10.16 1.58
C ARG A 231 -2.00 9.12 2.55
N GLN A 232 -2.70 7.99 2.69
CA GLN A 232 -2.18 6.82 3.39
C GLN A 232 -0.77 6.48 2.88
N GLY A 233 0.17 6.26 3.80
CA GLY A 233 1.56 5.95 3.47
C GLY A 233 2.45 7.18 3.17
N GLN A 234 1.87 8.37 2.99
CA GLN A 234 2.64 9.61 2.78
C GLN A 234 3.47 9.94 4.02
N VAL A 235 4.74 10.33 3.84
CA VAL A 235 5.59 10.78 4.95
C VAL A 235 5.07 12.11 5.49
N ILE A 236 4.74 12.13 6.79
CA ILE A 236 4.19 13.30 7.51
C ILE A 236 5.18 13.94 8.48
N GLY A 237 6.28 13.25 8.78
CA GLY A 237 7.39 13.76 9.57
C GLY A 237 8.31 12.63 9.99
N TYR A 238 9.05 12.84 11.07
CA TYR A 238 10.13 11.93 11.45
C TYR A 238 10.17 11.70 12.96
N VAL A 239 10.50 10.46 13.34
CA VAL A 239 10.63 10.04 14.75
C VAL A 239 11.61 10.93 15.48
N GLY A 240 11.35 11.16 16.76
CA GLY A 240 12.22 11.87 17.67
C GLY A 240 11.97 11.46 19.11
N MET A 241 12.26 12.40 20.01
CA MET A 241 12.10 12.24 21.46
C MET A 241 11.64 13.55 22.11
N THR A 242 10.84 14.35 21.40
CA THR A 242 10.36 15.63 21.92
C THR A 242 9.24 15.43 22.95
N GLY A 243 9.05 16.38 23.88
CA GLY A 243 8.07 16.22 24.96
C GLY A 243 8.53 15.25 26.04
N LEU A 244 7.59 14.53 26.66
CA LEU A 244 7.84 13.56 27.72
C LEU A 244 8.11 12.18 27.10
N ALA A 245 9.33 11.97 26.59
CA ALA A 245 9.80 10.72 26.02
C ALA A 245 11.08 10.25 26.72
N THR A 246 11.19 8.94 27.01
CA THR A 246 12.38 8.34 27.63
C THR A 246 13.43 7.87 26.63
N GLY A 247 13.10 7.90 25.34
CA GLY A 247 14.00 7.59 24.23
C GLY A 247 13.29 7.78 22.89
N PRO A 248 14.02 7.65 21.75
CA PRO A 248 13.43 7.80 20.43
C PRO A 248 12.32 6.77 20.14
N HIS A 249 11.12 7.26 19.89
CA HIS A 249 9.97 6.43 19.51
C HIS A 249 8.87 7.28 18.87
N LEU A 250 7.94 6.61 18.18
CA LEU A 250 6.65 7.20 17.81
C LEU A 250 5.60 6.77 18.82
N HIS A 251 4.94 7.73 19.45
CA HIS A 251 3.67 7.49 20.13
C HIS A 251 2.52 7.70 19.14
N TYR A 252 1.73 6.65 18.91
CA TYR A 252 0.65 6.61 17.94
C TYR A 252 -0.69 6.32 18.61
N GLU A 253 -1.70 7.14 18.33
CA GLU A 253 -3.06 6.90 18.80
C GLU A 253 -4.06 6.81 17.65
N TYR A 254 -5.07 5.96 17.84
CA TYR A 254 -6.23 5.84 16.97
C TYR A 254 -7.50 6.10 17.78
N ARG A 255 -8.35 7.01 17.31
CA ARG A 255 -9.53 7.47 18.04
C ARG A 255 -10.76 7.43 17.15
N VAL A 256 -11.87 6.90 17.67
CA VAL A 256 -13.17 6.86 17.01
C VAL A 256 -14.16 7.66 17.85
N ASN A 257 -14.79 8.68 17.27
CA ASN A 257 -15.65 9.62 18.00
C ASN A 257 -14.94 10.24 19.22
N GLY A 258 -13.63 10.51 19.11
CA GLY A 258 -12.80 11.02 20.21
C GLY A 258 -12.39 9.97 21.26
N VAL A 259 -12.93 8.76 21.21
CA VAL A 259 -12.58 7.67 22.13
C VAL A 259 -11.37 6.90 21.61
N HIS A 260 -10.35 6.73 22.45
CA HIS A 260 -9.11 6.03 22.08
C HIS A 260 -9.39 4.53 21.97
N ARG A 261 -8.89 3.90 20.90
CA ARG A 261 -8.98 2.46 20.65
C ARG A 261 -7.58 1.91 20.49
N ASP A 262 -7.39 0.64 20.84
CA ASP A 262 -6.12 -0.04 20.63
C ASP A 262 -5.85 -0.16 19.11
N PRO A 263 -4.87 0.56 18.55
CA PRO A 263 -4.58 0.53 17.11
C PRO A 263 -4.13 -0.85 16.61
N LEU A 264 -3.67 -1.73 17.50
CA LEU A 264 -3.23 -3.08 17.13
C LEU A 264 -4.40 -4.03 16.88
N THR A 265 -5.53 -3.81 17.54
CA THR A 265 -6.63 -4.78 17.58
C THR A 265 -7.97 -4.21 17.07
N VAL A 266 -8.09 -2.89 16.96
CA VAL A 266 -9.31 -2.26 16.44
C VAL A 266 -9.61 -2.74 15.02
N GLU A 267 -10.89 -2.99 14.76
CA GLU A 267 -11.37 -3.27 13.41
C GLU A 267 -11.26 -1.99 12.56
N LEU A 268 -10.55 -2.10 11.44
CA LEU A 268 -10.29 -0.97 10.56
C LEU A 268 -11.35 -0.93 9.46
N PRO A 269 -11.98 0.23 9.20
CA PRO A 269 -12.94 0.33 8.13
C PRO A 269 -12.27 0.06 6.78
N PRO A 270 -13.00 -0.52 5.81
CA PRO A 270 -12.52 -0.52 4.43
C PRO A 270 -12.34 0.93 3.96
N ALA A 271 -11.40 1.17 3.05
CA ALA A 271 -11.32 2.47 2.38
C ALA A 271 -12.60 2.73 1.54
N GLU A 272 -12.77 3.97 1.11
CA GLU A 272 -13.97 4.39 0.38
C GLU A 272 -14.16 3.55 -0.89
N PRO A 273 -15.40 3.11 -1.19
CA PRO A 273 -15.70 2.41 -2.44
C PRO A 273 -15.55 3.36 -3.64
N VAL A 274 -15.66 2.80 -4.85
CA VAL A 274 -15.74 3.59 -6.08
C VAL A 274 -16.85 4.65 -5.92
N PRO A 275 -16.52 5.95 -6.03
CA PRO A 275 -17.49 7.03 -5.91
C PRO A 275 -18.63 6.84 -6.91
N ALA A 276 -19.84 7.26 -6.52
CA ALA A 276 -21.05 7.06 -7.34
C ALA A 276 -20.88 7.58 -8.79
N ALA A 277 -20.23 8.73 -8.96
CA ALA A 277 -19.94 9.34 -10.25
C ALA A 277 -19.10 8.48 -11.19
N TYR A 278 -18.34 7.51 -10.65
CA TYR A 278 -17.47 6.63 -11.43
C TYR A 278 -18.01 5.21 -11.61
N ARG A 279 -19.16 4.85 -11.03
CA ARG A 279 -19.64 3.46 -11.01
C ARG A 279 -19.88 2.87 -12.40
N GLU A 280 -20.48 3.63 -13.32
CA GLU A 280 -20.72 3.16 -14.70
C GLU A 280 -19.42 2.99 -15.46
N ARG A 281 -18.49 3.94 -15.31
CA ARG A 281 -17.15 3.87 -15.92
C ARG A 281 -16.36 2.69 -15.37
N PHE A 282 -16.38 2.49 -14.06
CA PHE A 282 -15.78 1.36 -13.38
C PHE A 282 -16.30 0.04 -13.96
N ALA A 283 -17.62 -0.17 -13.95
CA ALA A 283 -18.24 -1.40 -14.45
C ALA A 283 -17.84 -1.68 -15.92
N ARG A 284 -17.86 -0.64 -16.78
CA ARG A 284 -17.49 -0.77 -18.19
C ARG A 284 -16.01 -1.10 -18.38
N GLU A 285 -15.12 -0.41 -17.67
CA GLU A 285 -13.66 -0.56 -17.84
C GLU A 285 -13.12 -1.86 -17.21
N THR A 286 -13.75 -2.35 -16.13
CA THR A 286 -13.31 -3.58 -15.46
C THR A 286 -13.95 -4.84 -16.02
N ALA A 287 -15.05 -4.75 -16.77
CA ALA A 287 -15.75 -5.92 -17.31
C ALA A 287 -14.85 -6.89 -18.12
N PRO A 288 -13.97 -6.43 -19.04
CA PRO A 288 -13.09 -7.33 -19.77
C PRO A 288 -12.07 -8.04 -18.86
N LEU A 289 -11.63 -7.37 -17.80
CA LEU A 289 -10.69 -7.91 -16.83
C LEU A 289 -11.36 -8.99 -15.98
N LEU A 290 -12.60 -8.75 -15.53
CA LEU A 290 -13.39 -9.72 -14.78
C LEU A 290 -13.72 -10.94 -15.62
N ALA A 291 -14.10 -10.76 -16.89
CA ALA A 291 -14.37 -11.86 -17.82
C ALA A 291 -13.13 -12.71 -18.13
N PHE A 292 -11.92 -12.16 -17.99
CA PHE A 292 -10.70 -12.97 -18.00
C PHE A 292 -10.59 -13.82 -16.74
N LEU A 293 -10.78 -13.22 -15.56
CA LEU A 293 -10.68 -13.94 -14.28
C LEU A 293 -11.70 -15.07 -14.20
N ASP A 294 -12.94 -14.87 -14.66
CA ASP A 294 -13.97 -15.91 -14.69
C ASP A 294 -13.51 -17.13 -15.51
N ARG A 295 -12.98 -16.91 -16.72
CA ARG A 295 -12.47 -17.99 -17.58
C ARG A 295 -11.26 -18.70 -17.00
N ALA A 296 -10.38 -17.96 -16.31
CA ALA A 296 -9.23 -18.54 -15.64
C ALA A 296 -9.69 -19.44 -14.48
N GLN A 297 -10.63 -18.98 -13.67
CA GLN A 297 -11.17 -19.78 -12.57
C GLN A 297 -11.78 -21.11 -13.07
N ASP A 298 -12.62 -21.06 -14.11
CA ASP A 298 -13.22 -22.25 -14.72
C ASP A 298 -12.17 -23.26 -15.22
N ALA A 299 -11.10 -22.77 -15.87
CA ALA A 299 -10.02 -23.61 -16.36
C ALA A 299 -9.22 -24.26 -15.23
N GLY A 300 -9.01 -23.51 -14.14
CA GLY A 300 -8.30 -23.98 -12.96
C GLY A 300 -9.07 -25.06 -12.20
N ASP A 301 -10.38 -24.88 -12.02
CA ASP A 301 -11.26 -25.87 -11.40
C ASP A 301 -11.31 -27.17 -12.22
N ALA A 302 -11.34 -27.07 -13.55
CA ALA A 302 -11.25 -28.22 -14.44
C ALA A 302 -9.91 -28.97 -14.31
N GLN A 303 -8.79 -28.24 -14.17
CA GLN A 303 -7.47 -28.84 -14.00
C GLN A 303 -7.35 -29.59 -12.67
N LEU A 304 -7.86 -29.02 -11.58
CA LEU A 304 -7.89 -29.68 -10.27
C LEU A 304 -8.71 -30.98 -10.31
N ALA A 305 -9.89 -30.95 -10.95
CA ALA A 305 -10.76 -32.11 -11.08
C ALA A 305 -10.09 -33.28 -11.84
N MET A 306 -9.22 -32.99 -12.81
CA MET A 306 -8.47 -34.02 -13.54
C MET A 306 -7.28 -34.57 -12.74
N SER A 307 -6.65 -33.76 -11.90
CA SER A 307 -5.48 -34.15 -11.08
C SER A 307 -5.82 -34.92 -9.80
N GLY A 308 -7.10 -34.94 -9.41
CA GLY A 308 -7.62 -35.67 -8.24
C GLY A 308 -8.09 -37.11 -8.52
N ARG A 309 -7.77 -37.67 -9.68
CA ARG A 309 -7.93 -39.10 -10.04
C ARG A 309 -6.57 -39.77 -10.06
#